data_AF-A0A820KHH9-F1
#
_entry.id   AF-A0A820KHH9-F1
#
_cell.length_a   1.000
_cell.length_b   1.000
_cell.length_c   1.000
_cell.angle_alpha   90.00
_cell.angle_beta   90.00
_cell.angle_gamma   90.00
#
_symmetry.space_group_name_H-M   'P 1'
#
loop_
_entity.id
_entity.type
_entity.pdbx_description
1 polymer ?
#
loop_
_entity_poly.entity_id
_entity_poly.type
_entity_poly.pdbx_seq_one_letter_code
_entity_poly.pdbx_strand_id
1 'polypeptide(L)'
;MGLHHLPQEQLNIFFQMIYRILRPNGLFIFREHHARQELIPLLNVAHMVFNVVTGVDYESEINEIRAFRTVEDWRSCLRRAGFEDTFVYDEQEDDSTDDIMIIFRKPEQDNQITNIEWCMI
;
A
#
# COMPACT_ATOMS: atom_id res chain seq x y z
N MET A 1 -5.41 -9.08 0.38
CA MET A 1 -4.37 -8.73 1.37
C MET A 1 -3.83 -7.37 0.97
N GLY A 2 -4.25 -6.31 1.66
CA GLY A 2 -3.77 -4.95 1.42
C GLY A 2 -2.33 -4.74 1.92
N LEU A 3 -1.68 -3.69 1.44
CA LEU A 3 -0.36 -3.24 1.90
C LEU A 3 -0.37 -2.79 3.37
N HIS A 4 -1.51 -2.36 3.91
CA HIS A 4 -1.66 -2.01 5.33
C HIS A 4 -1.36 -3.15 6.32
N HIS A 5 -1.25 -4.40 5.84
CA HIS A 5 -0.83 -5.53 6.66
C HIS A 5 0.68 -5.78 6.68
N LEU A 6 1.45 -5.10 5.83
CA LEU A 6 2.90 -5.28 5.83
C LEU A 6 3.52 -4.70 7.10
N PRO A 7 4.63 -5.24 7.62
CA PRO A 7 5.41 -4.55 8.64
C PRO A 7 5.91 -3.20 8.12
N GLN A 8 5.74 -2.15 8.90
CA GLN A 8 5.88 -0.77 8.44
C GLN A 8 7.33 -0.42 8.08
N GLU A 9 8.27 -1.03 8.78
CA GLU A 9 9.70 -0.95 8.53
C GLU A 9 10.13 -1.63 7.22
N GLN A 10 9.32 -2.55 6.69
CA GLN A 10 9.58 -3.26 5.43
C GLN A 10 8.91 -2.60 4.23
N LEU A 11 7.96 -1.69 4.46
CA LEU A 11 7.13 -1.12 3.41
C LEU A 11 7.95 -0.37 2.34
N ASN A 12 8.95 0.41 2.74
CA ASN A 12 9.82 1.08 1.79
C ASN A 12 10.67 0.09 0.97
N ILE A 13 11.19 -0.95 1.60
CA ILE A 13 11.96 -2.01 0.91
C ILE A 13 11.07 -2.70 -0.12
N PHE A 14 9.82 -2.99 0.23
CA PHE A 14 8.83 -3.55 -0.69
C PHE A 14 8.62 -2.66 -1.91
N PHE A 15 8.42 -1.35 -1.73
CA PHE A 15 8.27 -0.42 -2.86
C PHE A 15 9.52 -0.36 -3.75
N GLN A 16 10.72 -0.35 -3.16
CA GLN A 16 11.96 -0.38 -3.93
C GLN A 16 12.09 -1.66 -4.75
N MET A 17 11.65 -2.80 -4.21
CA MET A 17 11.64 -4.06 -4.93
C MET A 17 10.66 -4.04 -6.11
N ILE A 18 9.44 -3.52 -5.92
CA ILE A 18 8.47 -3.33 -7.01
C ILE A 18 9.04 -2.39 -8.08
N TYR A 19 9.60 -1.25 -7.68
CA TYR A 19 10.21 -0.28 -8.59
C TYR A 19 11.34 -0.90 -9.42
N ARG A 20 12.19 -1.72 -8.79
CA ARG A 20 13.30 -2.42 -9.46
C ARG A 20 12.82 -3.41 -10.53
N ILE A 21 11.76 -4.17 -10.27
CA ILE A 21 11.28 -5.21 -11.21
C ILE A 21 10.41 -4.65 -12.33
N LEU A 22 9.77 -3.48 -12.12
CA LEU A 22 8.97 -2.85 -13.16
C LEU A 22 9.87 -2.32 -14.29
N ARG A 23 9.42 -2.58 -15.52
CA ARG A 23 9.98 -1.95 -16.71
C ARG A 23 9.65 -0.45 -16.70
N PRO A 24 10.38 0.39 -17.44
CA PRO A 24 9.97 1.77 -17.69
C PRO A 24 8.52 1.83 -18.18
N ASN A 25 7.75 2.79 -17.69
CA ASN A 25 6.30 2.92 -17.89
C ASN A 25 5.44 1.76 -17.32
N GLY A 26 6.02 0.84 -16.56
CA GLY A 26 5.28 -0.22 -15.88
C GLY A 26 4.36 0.34 -14.79
N LEU A 27 3.19 -0.29 -14.62
CA LEU A 27 2.19 0.14 -13.66
C LEU A 27 2.28 -0.69 -12.37
N PHE A 28 2.21 -0.01 -11.23
CA PHE A 28 1.94 -0.61 -9.94
C PHE A 28 0.50 -0.27 -9.55
N ILE A 29 -0.34 -1.30 -9.43
CA ILE A 29 -1.77 -1.18 -9.15
C ILE A 29 -2.05 -1.93 -7.85
N PHE A 30 -2.72 -1.27 -6.91
CA PHE A 30 -3.13 -1.89 -5.65
C PHE A 30 -4.44 -1.27 -5.15
N ARG A 31 -5.11 -1.99 -4.25
CA ARG A 31 -6.32 -1.53 -3.56
C ARG A 31 -6.04 -1.30 -2.08
N GLU A 32 -6.55 -0.21 -1.56
CA GLU A 32 -6.42 0.22 -0.17
C GLU A 32 -7.65 1.02 0.27
N HIS A 33 -7.93 0.97 1.57
CA HIS A 33 -8.97 1.81 2.16
C HIS A 33 -8.51 3.27 2.22
N HIS A 34 -9.39 4.23 1.88
CA HIS A 34 -9.18 5.62 2.25
C HIS A 34 -9.48 5.83 3.74
N ALA A 35 -8.55 5.38 4.59
CA ALA A 35 -8.77 5.30 6.03
C ALA A 35 -8.69 6.66 6.72
N ARG A 36 -9.76 7.45 6.55
CA ARG A 36 -10.04 8.64 7.35
C ARG A 36 -10.25 8.22 8.80
N GLN A 37 -9.97 9.12 9.74
CA GLN A 37 -9.94 8.79 11.17
C GLN A 37 -11.27 8.21 11.67
N GLU A 38 -12.38 8.72 11.14
CA GLU A 38 -13.74 8.26 11.43
C GLU A 38 -14.06 6.85 10.89
N LEU A 39 -13.35 6.39 9.85
CA LEU A 39 -13.59 5.12 9.18
C LEU A 39 -12.84 3.96 9.84
N ILE A 40 -11.70 4.24 10.49
CA ILE A 40 -10.82 3.24 11.11
C ILE A 40 -11.57 2.25 12.03
N PRO A 41 -12.54 2.65 12.88
CA PRO A 41 -13.31 1.70 13.68
C PRO A 41 -14.09 0.70 12.82
N LEU A 42 -14.70 1.14 11.72
CA LEU A 42 -15.43 0.25 10.80
C LEU A 42 -14.46 -0.74 10.12
N LEU A 43 -13.30 -0.26 9.66
CA LEU A 43 -12.27 -1.12 9.08
C LEU A 43 -11.83 -2.22 10.06
N ASN A 44 -11.57 -1.87 11.31
CA ASN A 44 -11.21 -2.86 12.33
C ASN A 44 -12.30 -3.92 12.53
N VAL A 45 -13.57 -3.50 12.59
CA VAL A 45 -14.69 -4.44 12.72
C VAL A 45 -14.82 -5.33 11.48
N ALA A 46 -14.65 -4.77 10.28
CA ALA A 46 -14.70 -5.55 9.04
C ALA A 46 -13.63 -6.65 9.04
N HIS A 47 -12.39 -6.33 9.42
CA HIS A 47 -11.30 -7.30 9.57
C HIS A 47 -11.59 -8.33 10.66
N MET A 48 -12.06 -7.91 11.84
CA MET A 48 -12.44 -8.82 12.92
C MET A 48 -13.50 -9.83 12.46
N VAL A 49 -14.56 -9.36 11.81
CA VAL A 49 -15.63 -10.23 11.31
C VAL A 49 -15.10 -11.19 10.25
N PHE A 50 -14.29 -10.70 9.31
CA PHE A 50 -13.64 -11.53 8.30
C PHE A 50 -12.78 -12.62 8.95
N ASN A 51 -11.94 -12.27 9.92
CA ASN A 51 -11.03 -13.18 10.62
C ASN A 51 -11.81 -14.24 11.41
N VAL A 52 -12.87 -13.85 12.14
CA VAL A 52 -13.74 -14.80 12.84
C VAL A 52 -14.41 -15.79 11.87
N VAL A 53 -14.96 -15.30 10.75
CA VAL A 53 -15.66 -16.14 9.77
C VAL A 53 -14.70 -17.06 9.00
N THR A 54 -13.45 -16.65 8.83
CA THR A 54 -12.41 -17.43 8.15
C THR A 54 -11.60 -18.34 9.09
N GLY A 55 -11.89 -18.31 10.40
CA GLY A 55 -11.31 -19.22 11.39
C GLY A 55 -9.92 -18.81 11.88
N VAL A 56 -9.56 -17.53 11.76
CA VAL A 56 -8.36 -16.97 12.41
C VAL A 56 -8.54 -17.03 13.93
N ASP A 57 -7.53 -17.55 14.62
CA ASP A 57 -7.56 -17.65 16.08
C ASP A 57 -7.38 -16.27 16.76
N TYR A 58 -7.73 -16.21 18.04
CA TYR A 58 -7.68 -14.97 18.81
C TYR A 58 -6.28 -14.37 18.92
N GLU A 59 -5.23 -15.19 19.05
CA GLU A 59 -3.86 -14.70 19.18
C GLU A 59 -3.38 -14.07 17.86
N SER A 60 -3.72 -14.69 16.73
CA SER A 60 -3.44 -14.13 15.40
C SER A 60 -4.20 -12.82 15.14
N GLU A 61 -5.49 -12.74 15.53
CA GLU A 61 -6.33 -11.55 15.38
C GLU A 61 -5.78 -10.32 16.13
N ILE A 62 -5.43 -10.47 17.41
CA ILE A 62 -4.96 -9.32 18.22
C ILE A 62 -3.57 -8.83 17.80
N ASN A 63 -2.80 -9.68 17.11
CA ASN A 63 -1.46 -9.36 16.62
C ASN A 63 -1.47 -8.97 15.12
N GLU A 64 -2.64 -8.90 14.49
CA GLU A 64 -2.76 -8.49 13.09
C GLU A 64 -2.28 -7.05 12.91
N ILE A 65 -1.40 -6.84 11.93
CA ILE A 65 -0.98 -5.49 11.53
C ILE A 65 -2.11 -4.86 10.71
N ARG A 66 -2.61 -3.72 11.19
CA ARG A 66 -3.65 -2.91 10.54
C ARG A 66 -3.19 -1.46 10.41
N ALA A 67 -2.14 -1.25 9.63
CA ALA A 67 -1.52 0.07 9.44
C ALA A 67 -2.21 0.86 8.32
N PHE A 68 -3.49 1.13 8.54
CA PHE A 68 -4.32 1.89 7.63
C PHE A 68 -3.77 3.31 7.41
N ARG A 69 -4.03 3.86 6.22
CA ARG A 69 -3.52 5.15 5.77
C ARG A 69 -4.55 5.84 4.89
N THR A 70 -4.45 7.15 4.78
CA THR A 70 -5.21 7.86 3.75
C THR A 70 -4.63 7.63 2.36
N VAL A 71 -5.40 7.87 1.30
CA VAL A 71 -4.87 7.86 -0.08
C VAL A 71 -3.70 8.83 -0.22
N GLU A 72 -3.76 10.01 0.41
CA GLU A 72 -2.66 10.99 0.34
C GLU A 72 -1.37 10.49 1.01
N ASP A 73 -1.48 9.73 2.10
CA ASP A 73 -0.33 9.09 2.74
C ASP A 73 0.29 8.03 1.82
N TRP A 74 -0.55 7.20 1.17
CA TRP A 74 -0.09 6.23 0.17
C TRP A 74 0.60 6.93 -0.99
N ARG A 75 0.03 8.00 -1.53
CA ARG A 75 0.65 8.83 -2.59
C ARG A 75 2.00 9.37 -2.16
N SER A 76 2.08 9.88 -0.94
CA SER A 76 3.33 10.39 -0.38
C SER A 76 4.40 9.30 -0.27
N CYS A 77 4.02 8.09 0.18
CA CYS A 77 4.92 6.94 0.25
C CYS A 77 5.47 6.54 -1.12
N LEU A 78 4.59 6.41 -2.12
CA LEU A 78 4.98 5.94 -3.46
C LEU A 78 5.79 6.98 -4.23
N ARG A 79 5.46 8.27 -4.09
CA ARG A 79 6.27 9.37 -4.66
C ARG A 79 7.68 9.38 -4.08
N ARG A 80 7.84 9.19 -2.76
CA ARG A 80 9.16 9.06 -2.12
C ARG A 80 9.94 7.84 -2.62
N ALA A 81 9.25 6.78 -3.00
CA ALA A 81 9.86 5.59 -3.58
C ALA A 81 10.23 5.74 -5.08
N GLY A 82 9.96 6.89 -5.69
CA GLY A 82 10.32 7.19 -7.08
C GLY A 82 9.21 6.94 -8.10
N PHE A 83 8.02 6.51 -7.66
CA PHE A 83 6.88 6.34 -8.56
C PHE A 83 6.22 7.67 -8.92
N GLU A 84 5.65 7.72 -10.12
CA GLU A 84 4.77 8.79 -10.56
C GLU A 84 3.31 8.42 -10.31
N ASP A 85 2.56 9.37 -9.77
CA ASP A 85 1.11 9.24 -9.58
C ASP A 85 0.40 9.45 -10.92
N THR A 86 -0.41 8.48 -11.34
CA THR A 86 -1.14 8.56 -12.61
C THR A 86 -2.42 9.37 -12.50
N PHE A 87 -2.86 9.66 -11.28
CA PHE A 87 -4.16 10.22 -10.95
C PHE A 87 -5.36 9.37 -11.40
N VAL A 88 -5.12 8.11 -11.77
CA VAL A 88 -6.18 7.14 -12.07
C VAL A 88 -6.51 6.37 -10.79
N TYR A 89 -7.77 6.53 -10.36
CA TYR A 89 -8.34 5.91 -9.18
C TYR A 89 -9.72 5.34 -9.50
N ASP A 90 -10.10 4.29 -8.79
CA ASP A 90 -11.43 3.69 -8.91
C ASP A 90 -11.90 3.23 -7.53
N GLU A 91 -12.99 3.80 -7.05
CA GLU A 91 -13.62 3.43 -5.79
C GLU A 91 -14.53 2.23 -6.03
N GLN A 92 -14.53 1.25 -5.12
CA GLN A 92 -15.43 0.12 -5.22
C GLN A 92 -16.87 0.57 -4.94
N GLU A 93 -17.74 0.39 -5.94
CA GLU A 93 -19.16 0.67 -5.80
C GLU A 93 -19.78 -0.12 -4.63
N ASP A 94 -20.61 0.56 -3.84
CA ASP A 94 -21.30 0.04 -2.65
C ASP A 94 -20.38 -0.53 -1.54
N ASP A 95 -19.10 -0.13 -1.51
CA ASP A 95 -18.20 -0.48 -0.42
C ASP A 95 -18.20 0.57 0.70
N SER A 96 -18.82 0.22 1.83
CA SER A 96 -18.85 1.08 3.02
C SER A 96 -17.49 1.33 3.69
N THR A 97 -16.42 0.69 3.21
CA THR A 97 -15.05 0.79 3.74
C THR A 97 -14.14 1.69 2.90
N ASP A 98 -14.70 2.42 1.94
CA ASP A 98 -13.97 3.31 1.01
C ASP A 98 -12.75 2.60 0.37
N ASP A 99 -12.95 1.40 -0.21
CA ASP A 99 -11.87 0.67 -0.89
C ASP A 99 -11.58 1.28 -2.27
N ILE A 100 -10.34 1.71 -2.47
CA ILE A 100 -9.92 2.46 -3.66
C ILE A 100 -8.77 1.74 -4.35
N MET A 101 -8.95 1.47 -5.64
CA MET A 101 -7.85 1.11 -6.52
C MET A 101 -7.03 2.34 -6.86
N ILE A 102 -5.71 2.24 -6.68
CA ILE A 102 -4.75 3.30 -6.93
C ILE A 102 -3.73 2.82 -7.95
N ILE A 103 -3.37 3.69 -8.91
CA ILE A 103 -2.41 3.36 -9.97
C ILE A 103 -1.22 4.32 -9.93
N PHE A 104 -0.02 3.74 -9.81
CA PHE A 104 1.25 4.43 -9.96
C PHE A 104 2.02 3.89 -11.17
N ARG A 105 2.91 4.71 -11.71
CA ARG A 105 3.76 4.36 -12.84
C ARG A 105 5.23 4.49 -12.48
N LYS A 106 6.06 3.57 -12.94
CA LYS A 106 7.52 3.79 -13.00
C LYS A 106 7.83 4.73 -14.18
N PRO A 107 8.52 5.86 -13.96
CA PRO A 107 8.83 6.80 -15.03
C PRO A 107 9.60 6.15 -16.19
N GLU A 108 9.49 6.73 -17.39
CA GLU A 108 10.21 6.27 -18.59
C GLU A 108 11.73 6.41 -18.43
N GLN A 109 12.15 7.54 -17.85
CA GLN A 109 13.53 7.79 -17.47
C GLN A 109 13.67 7.47 -15.99
N ASP A 110 14.52 6.51 -15.67
CA ASP A 110 14.85 6.20 -14.29
C ASP A 110 15.68 7.37 -13.74
N ASN A 111 15.01 8.37 -13.17
CA ASN A 111 15.64 9.54 -12.54
C ASN A 111 16.32 9.18 -11.21
N GLN A 112 16.58 7.90 -10.94
CA GLN A 112 17.59 7.51 -9.98
C GLN A 112 18.96 7.99 -10.50
N ILE A 113 19.27 9.23 -10.15
CA ILE A 113 20.63 9.77 -10.15
C ILE A 113 21.55 8.67 -9.61
N THR A 114 22.54 8.36 -10.42
CA THR A 114 23.69 7.48 -10.20
C THR A 114 24.48 7.87 -8.94
N ASN A 115 23.91 7.68 -7.75
CA ASN A 115 24.59 7.82 -6.46
C ASN A 115 24.35 6.59 -5.58
N ILE A 116 24.45 5.40 -6.18
CA ILE A 116 24.68 4.17 -5.42
C ILE A 116 26.16 3.85 -5.57
N GLU A 117 26.97 4.50 -4.73
CA GLU A 117 28.18 3.82 -4.25
C GLU A 117 27.69 2.54 -3.57
N TRP A 118 27.85 1.42 -4.26
CA TRP A 118 27.87 0.13 -3.61
C TRP A 118 29.05 0.17 -2.64
N CYS A 119 28.82 0.52 -1.39
CA CYS A 119 29.75 0.24 -0.31
C CYS A 119 29.88 -1.28 -0.23
N MET A 120 30.87 -1.80 -0.96
CA MET A 120 31.62 -2.97 -0.55
C MET A 120 32.22 -2.65 0.82
N ILE A 121 31.61 -3.12 1.91
CA ILE A 121 32.27 -3.78 3.05
C ILE A 121 31.24 -4.71 3.71
#